data_AF-A0A923XYY0-F1
#
_entry.id   AF-A0A923XYY0-F1
#
_cell.length_a   1.000
_cell.length_b   1.000
_cell.length_c   1.000
_cell.angle_alpha   90.00
_cell.angle_beta   90.00
_cell.angle_gamma   90.00
#
_symmetry.space_group_name_H-M   'P 1'
#
loop_
_entity.id
_entity.type
_entity.pdbx_description
1 polymer ?
#
loop_
_entity_poly.entity_id
_entity_poly.type
_entity_poly.pdbx_seq_one_letter_code
_entity_poly.pdbx_strand_id
1 'polypeptide(L)'
;MVVASNRFPIVGIGASAGGIAAMEGLFRGLPADCDMAFVVVTHLSANRESRLHEVVGRYTTLPTVVAENGQTVVPGTVYVMPNNTIMTIAKGRLVLRKPDMNAGTRKPVDIFFSALATDQAEYAVGIVLSGGDSDGTLGIKAIKEHGGLTIAQSADHSGPTTPDMPESAIASGLIDLALPADEMGAKLREFSRSFDLLAELCEADGEKALNGAKPQIYDILHARSGHDFSGYKANTFLRRVRRRMQLADLPLVETYLNHLREDPTEVDSLFRDLLINVTDFFRDTGAFKMLEEVVIPEMLLGRTANDTVRIWVPGCATGEEVYSIGMLMRERLDQMDAPPRVTIFATDIDAPVLGVARAGRYPTTLLENLTPERRERFFITEGSSAVVVKDLREMCVFSPHSVIKDPPFARMDLVSCRNLLIYFGPDVQDRVIPTFHYALKPGGFLFLGTAESVGRHGDLFAPLDGGHRIFRAREHSAARRMSLLMTANDDKSPFGKTPPATQPAPFPLRMVVESLVLARYSPAHVVVNADGDVVYYSANTGRYLEAPQGAPNRQLLSIARRDLRLALRSALR
;
A
#
# COMPACT_ATOMS: atom_id res chain seq x y z
N MET A 1 -16.44 5.48 33.71
CA MET A 1 -15.22 6.26 34.03
C MET A 1 -14.12 5.79 33.12
N VAL A 2 -13.95 6.44 31.97
CA VAL A 2 -12.81 6.18 31.08
C VAL A 2 -11.66 7.00 31.66
N VAL A 3 -10.64 6.35 32.20
CA VAL A 3 -9.41 7.04 32.60
C VAL A 3 -8.82 7.59 31.30
N ALA A 4 -8.82 8.92 31.13
CA ALA A 4 -8.06 9.56 30.08
C ALA A 4 -6.61 9.12 30.25
N SER A 5 -6.16 8.20 29.42
CA SER A 5 -4.75 7.84 29.35
C SER A 5 -4.01 9.08 28.87
N ASN A 6 -3.18 9.67 29.73
CA ASN A 6 -2.32 10.80 29.43
C ASN A 6 -1.25 10.36 28.42
N ARG A 7 -1.66 10.18 27.16
CA ARG A 7 -0.81 9.74 26.05
C ARG A 7 -0.19 10.97 25.41
N PHE A 8 1.13 10.92 25.27
CA PHE A 8 1.93 11.98 24.67
C PHE A 8 2.90 11.33 23.66
N PRO A 9 3.43 12.09 22.69
CA PRO A 9 4.34 11.54 21.69
C PRO A 9 5.67 11.13 22.30
N ILE A 10 6.17 9.96 21.89
CA ILE A 10 7.51 9.50 22.24
C ILE A 10 8.34 9.45 20.95
N VAL A 11 9.39 10.27 20.94
CA VAL A 11 10.31 10.44 19.81
C VAL A 11 11.52 9.55 20.01
N GLY A 12 11.60 8.46 19.24
CA GLY A 12 12.81 7.67 19.10
C GLY A 12 13.78 8.35 18.12
N ILE A 13 15.01 8.61 18.57
CA ILE A 13 16.07 9.22 17.76
C ILE A 13 17.17 8.19 17.56
N GLY A 14 17.33 7.73 16.32
CA GLY A 14 18.40 6.85 15.89
C GLY A 14 19.58 7.63 15.32
N ALA A 15 20.77 7.42 15.85
CA ALA A 15 21.99 8.01 15.31
C ALA A 15 23.20 7.10 15.48
N SER A 16 24.21 7.25 14.63
CA SER A 16 25.45 6.45 14.72
C SER A 16 26.67 7.35 14.46
N ALA A 17 27.61 6.93 13.60
CA ALA A 17 28.74 7.74 13.18
C ALA A 17 28.31 9.12 12.66
N GLY A 18 28.92 10.19 13.19
CA GLY A 18 28.58 11.56 12.81
C GLY A 18 27.26 12.10 13.39
N GLY A 19 26.54 11.31 14.19
CA GLY A 19 25.23 11.65 14.73
C GLY A 19 25.22 12.83 15.72
N ILE A 20 26.36 13.17 16.35
CA ILE A 20 26.42 14.23 17.37
C ILE A 20 26.07 15.60 16.79
N ALA A 21 26.60 15.94 15.61
CA ALA A 21 26.31 17.22 14.96
C ALA A 21 24.83 17.33 14.57
N ALA A 22 24.24 16.23 14.09
CA ALA A 22 22.82 16.16 13.77
C ALA A 22 21.94 16.30 15.03
N MET A 23 22.31 15.63 16.13
CA MET A 23 21.63 15.79 17.41
C MET A 23 21.74 17.23 17.93
N GLU A 24 22.90 17.87 17.80
CA GLU A 24 23.06 19.28 18.17
C GLU A 24 22.09 20.18 17.42
N GLY A 25 21.95 20.02 16.09
CA GLY A 25 20.96 20.75 15.30
C GLY A 25 19.53 20.52 15.79
N LEU A 26 19.15 19.24 15.94
CA LEU A 26 17.83 18.83 16.40
C LEU A 26 17.47 19.43 17.77
N PHE A 27 18.35 19.26 18.76
CA PHE A 27 18.07 19.66 20.15
C PHE A 27 18.12 21.17 20.36
N ARG A 28 18.95 21.91 19.60
CA ARG A 28 18.92 23.39 19.62
C ARG A 28 17.61 23.96 19.07
N GLY A 29 17.01 23.25 18.12
CA GLY A 29 15.70 23.62 17.56
C GLY A 29 14.52 23.26 18.45
N LEU A 30 14.72 22.50 19.54
CA LEU A 30 13.64 22.08 20.43
C LEU A 30 13.32 23.17 21.48
N PRO A 31 12.04 23.49 21.68
CA PRO A 31 11.63 24.47 22.68
C PRO A 31 11.66 23.87 24.10
N ALA A 32 11.71 24.75 25.11
CA ALA A 32 11.76 24.32 26.52
C ALA A 32 10.43 23.75 27.04
N ASP A 33 9.30 24.15 26.43
CA ASP A 33 7.93 23.76 26.73
C ASP A 33 7.47 22.57 25.86
N CYS A 34 8.29 21.52 25.79
CA CYS A 34 8.00 20.38 24.93
C CYS A 34 7.26 19.26 25.67
N ASP A 35 6.01 18.99 25.28
CA ASP A 35 5.15 17.95 25.87
C ASP A 35 5.42 16.53 25.32
N MET A 36 6.55 16.34 24.64
CA MET A 36 7.01 15.06 24.12
C MET A 36 8.17 14.51 24.96
N ALA A 37 8.35 13.19 24.90
CA ALA A 37 9.57 12.56 25.42
C ALA A 37 10.50 12.15 24.29
N PHE A 38 11.81 12.17 24.55
CA PHE A 38 12.83 11.84 23.57
C PHE A 38 13.65 10.66 24.05
N VAL A 39 13.87 9.67 23.19
CA VAL A 39 14.68 8.50 23.50
C VAL A 39 15.77 8.37 22.45
N VAL A 40 17.00 8.68 22.84
CA VAL A 40 18.19 8.65 22.00
C VAL A 40 18.80 7.26 22.03
N VAL A 41 18.82 6.62 20.86
CA VAL A 41 19.33 5.28 20.62
C VAL A 41 20.51 5.38 19.67
N THR A 42 21.69 4.97 20.14
CA THR A 42 22.92 5.05 19.34
C THR A 42 23.77 3.80 19.47
N HIS A 43 24.60 3.53 18.47
CA HIS A 43 25.64 2.51 18.56
C HIS A 43 26.75 2.96 19.52
N LEU A 44 26.67 2.54 20.78
CA LEU A 44 27.69 2.84 21.78
C LEU A 44 28.68 1.68 21.94
N SER A 45 29.98 1.96 21.80
CA SER A 45 31.05 0.98 22.00
C SER A 45 31.08 0.46 23.44
N ALA A 46 31.32 -0.84 23.64
CA ALA A 46 31.29 -1.48 24.95
C ALA A 46 32.40 -1.02 25.93
N ASN A 47 33.45 -0.36 25.45
CA ASN A 47 34.69 -0.12 26.20
C ASN A 47 34.81 1.27 26.87
N ARG A 48 33.80 2.14 26.80
CA ARG A 48 33.82 3.47 27.46
C ARG A 48 32.45 3.87 27.95
N GLU A 49 32.36 4.39 29.18
CA GLU A 49 31.16 5.09 29.66
C GLU A 49 30.78 6.22 28.70
N SER A 50 29.54 6.17 28.21
CA SER A 50 29.02 7.16 27.27
C SER A 50 28.56 8.38 28.04
N ARG A 51 29.23 9.50 27.80
CA ARG A 51 28.83 10.82 28.30
C ARG A 51 27.86 11.52 27.33
N LEU A 52 27.18 10.74 26.47
CA LEU A 52 26.28 11.29 25.45
C LEU A 52 25.13 12.10 26.08
N HIS A 53 24.62 11.68 27.23
CA HIS A 53 23.63 12.44 27.99
C HIS A 53 24.14 13.83 28.40
N GLU A 54 25.41 13.97 28.78
CA GLU A 54 26.00 15.29 29.08
C GLU A 54 26.22 16.13 27.81
N VAL A 55 26.54 15.49 26.69
CA VAL A 55 26.74 16.19 25.41
C VAL A 55 25.40 16.73 24.91
N VAL A 56 24.38 15.89 24.85
CA VAL A 56 23.02 16.29 24.45
C VAL A 56 22.47 17.35 25.41
N GLY A 57 22.68 17.18 26.73
CA GLY A 57 22.24 18.13 27.75
C GLY A 57 22.87 19.53 27.65
N ARG A 58 23.92 19.75 26.84
CA ARG A 58 24.45 21.10 26.56
C ARG A 58 23.65 21.86 25.51
N TYR A 59 22.85 21.16 24.72
CA TYR A 59 22.14 21.72 23.56
C TYR A 59 20.63 21.82 23.76
N THR A 60 20.12 21.39 24.92
CA THR A 60 18.71 21.47 25.28
C THR A 60 18.55 21.92 26.73
N THR A 61 17.43 22.56 27.05
CA THR A 61 17.03 22.86 28.42
C THR A 61 16.28 21.71 29.10
N LEU A 62 15.93 20.66 28.35
CA LEU A 62 15.20 19.50 28.86
C LEU A 62 16.13 18.63 29.74
N PRO A 63 15.64 18.10 30.87
CA PRO A 63 16.35 17.08 31.64
C PRO A 63 16.83 15.94 30.74
N THR A 64 18.14 15.73 30.70
CA THR A 64 18.77 14.66 29.91
C THR A 64 19.37 13.64 30.85
N VAL A 65 18.82 12.42 30.84
CA VAL A 65 19.15 11.35 31.78
C VAL A 65 19.56 10.07 31.05
N VAL A 66 20.36 9.23 31.71
CA VAL A 66 20.62 7.87 31.23
C VAL A 66 19.40 7.01 31.54
N ALA A 67 18.93 6.23 30.56
CA ALA A 67 17.76 5.38 30.72
C ALA A 67 18.02 4.23 31.72
N GLU A 68 17.04 3.98 32.57
CA GLU A 68 17.05 2.88 33.55
C GLU A 68 16.00 1.81 33.22
N ASN A 69 16.27 0.56 33.63
CA ASN A 69 15.34 -0.54 33.39
C ASN A 69 14.04 -0.37 34.19
N GLY A 70 12.89 -0.47 33.50
CA GLY A 70 11.55 -0.29 34.07
C GLY A 70 11.14 1.17 34.26
N GLN A 71 11.97 2.12 33.84
CA GLN A 71 11.73 3.55 33.98
C GLN A 71 10.54 3.97 33.13
N THR A 72 9.56 4.62 33.75
CA THR A 72 8.42 5.22 33.03
C THR A 72 8.92 6.42 32.26
N VAL A 73 8.58 6.48 30.97
CA VAL A 73 8.85 7.64 30.12
C VAL A 73 7.89 8.76 30.54
N VAL A 74 8.41 9.97 30.73
CA VAL A 74 7.62 11.17 31.05
C VAL A 74 7.91 12.28 30.03
N PRO A 75 6.93 13.14 29.71
CA PRO A 75 7.11 14.24 28.76
C PRO A 75 8.16 15.25 29.26
N GLY A 76 8.74 15.99 28.32
CA GLY A 76 9.77 16.99 28.61
C GLY A 76 11.10 16.41 29.06
N THR A 77 11.38 15.12 28.80
CA THR A 77 12.62 14.45 29.23
C THR A 77 13.31 13.78 28.05
N VAL A 78 14.64 13.87 28.03
CA VAL A 78 15.51 13.16 27.09
C VAL A 78 16.17 11.98 27.78
N TYR A 79 15.91 10.78 27.28
CA TYR A 79 16.48 9.52 27.75
C TYR A 79 17.56 9.07 26.78
N VAL A 80 18.75 8.79 27.30
CA VAL A 80 19.87 8.29 26.49
C VAL A 80 20.12 6.83 26.82
N MET A 81 20.17 5.99 25.78
CA MET A 81 20.48 4.58 25.93
C MET A 81 21.84 4.36 26.62
N PRO A 82 21.94 3.52 27.66
CA PRO A 82 23.21 3.17 28.26
C PRO A 82 24.01 2.20 27.39
N ASN A 83 25.32 2.17 27.61
CA ASN A 83 26.22 1.30 26.88
C ASN A 83 25.91 -0.18 27.05
N ASN A 84 26.20 -0.97 26.02
CA ASN A 84 26.14 -2.41 26.07
C ASN A 84 24.79 -2.94 26.58
N THR A 85 23.70 -2.26 26.20
CA THR A 85 22.33 -2.69 26.47
C THR A 85 21.53 -2.74 25.18
N ILE A 86 20.51 -3.60 25.17
CA ILE A 86 19.40 -3.53 24.23
C ILE A 86 18.28 -2.81 24.98
N MET A 87 17.82 -1.69 24.42
CA MET A 87 16.72 -0.91 24.97
C MET A 87 15.47 -1.10 24.11
N THR A 88 14.35 -1.36 24.76
CA THR A 88 13.01 -1.48 24.18
C THR A 88 12.03 -0.67 25.02
N ILE A 89 10.78 -0.55 24.58
CA ILE A 89 9.71 0.08 25.36
C ILE A 89 8.48 -0.82 25.40
N ALA A 90 7.82 -0.88 26.56
CA ALA A 90 6.55 -1.57 26.73
C ALA A 90 5.72 -0.90 27.81
N LYS A 91 4.45 -0.63 27.51
CA LYS A 91 3.49 0.07 28.36
C LYS A 91 4.03 1.41 28.86
N GLY A 92 4.69 2.17 27.98
CA GLY A 92 5.31 3.45 28.30
C GLY A 92 6.53 3.36 29.24
N ARG A 93 7.13 2.17 29.40
CA ARG A 93 8.31 1.95 30.23
C ARG A 93 9.48 1.45 29.42
N LEU A 94 10.67 2.02 29.65
CA LEU A 94 11.91 1.58 29.04
C LEU A 94 12.32 0.23 29.64
N VAL A 95 12.59 -0.75 28.80
CA VAL A 95 13.00 -2.10 29.18
C VAL A 95 14.40 -2.34 28.63
N LEU A 96 15.35 -2.50 29.54
CA LEU A 96 16.76 -2.67 29.22
C LEU A 96 17.17 -4.11 29.48
N ARG A 97 17.85 -4.72 28.52
CA ARG A 97 18.39 -6.08 28.62
C ARG A 97 19.86 -6.08 28.23
N LYS A 98 20.62 -7.02 28.79
CA LYS A 98 21.97 -7.27 28.33
C LYS A 98 21.90 -7.93 26.94
N PRO A 99 22.71 -7.50 25.97
CA PRO A 99 22.78 -8.16 24.67
C PRO A 99 23.34 -9.56 24.84
N ASP A 100 22.75 -10.54 24.17
CA ASP A 100 23.34 -11.86 24.04
C ASP A 100 24.63 -11.76 23.23
N MET A 101 25.74 -12.25 23.78
CA MET A 101 27.06 -12.20 23.14
C MET A 101 27.12 -12.98 21.82
N ASN A 102 26.16 -13.88 21.57
CA ASN A 102 26.07 -14.72 20.39
C ASN A 102 25.07 -14.20 19.33
N ALA A 103 24.32 -13.14 19.61
CA ALA A 103 23.43 -12.52 18.63
C ALA A 103 24.26 -11.60 17.70
N GLY A 104 24.05 -11.70 16.38
CA GLY A 104 24.87 -11.09 15.32
C GLY A 104 24.93 -9.54 15.31
N THR A 105 24.93 -8.94 14.12
CA THR A 105 24.95 -7.47 13.96
C THR A 105 23.79 -6.83 14.72
N ARG A 106 24.13 -6.01 15.72
CA ARG A 106 23.17 -5.36 16.59
C ARG A 106 22.53 -4.21 15.81
N LYS A 107 21.21 -4.17 15.70
CA LYS A 107 20.45 -3.06 15.12
C LYS A 107 19.61 -2.38 16.21
N PRO A 108 20.25 -1.69 17.18
CA PRO A 108 19.56 -1.13 18.34
C PRO A 108 18.46 -0.14 17.95
N VAL A 109 18.64 0.64 16.88
CA VAL A 109 17.62 1.59 16.43
C VAL A 109 16.39 0.85 15.91
N ASP A 110 16.57 -0.16 15.05
CA ASP A 110 15.47 -0.98 14.53
C ASP A 110 14.70 -1.68 15.67
N ILE A 111 15.42 -2.25 16.64
CA ILE A 111 14.82 -2.92 17.80
C ILE A 111 13.97 -1.95 18.61
N PHE A 112 14.51 -0.78 18.94
CA PHE A 112 13.79 0.21 19.75
C PHE A 112 12.58 0.77 18.99
N PHE A 113 12.76 1.14 17.71
CA PHE A 113 11.69 1.71 16.89
C PHE A 113 10.55 0.72 16.67
N SER A 114 10.85 -0.57 16.50
CA SER A 114 9.82 -1.62 16.40
C SER A 114 9.00 -1.76 17.69
N ALA A 115 9.67 -1.72 18.84
CA ALA A 115 9.00 -1.75 20.14
C ALA A 115 8.18 -0.47 20.36
N LEU A 116 8.71 0.68 19.98
CA LEU A 116 8.04 1.98 20.07
C LEU A 116 6.77 2.02 19.22
N ALA A 117 6.84 1.54 17.99
CA ALA A 117 5.70 1.44 17.08
C ALA A 117 4.57 0.59 17.68
N THR A 118 4.91 -0.58 18.22
CA THR A 118 3.96 -1.51 18.83
C THR A 118 3.30 -0.91 20.07
N ASP A 119 4.06 -0.19 20.89
CA ASP A 119 3.60 0.33 22.17
C ASP A 119 2.80 1.63 22.04
N GLN A 120 3.27 2.56 21.20
CA GLN A 120 2.75 3.93 21.10
C GLN A 120 1.88 4.16 19.86
N ALA A 121 1.91 3.27 18.87
CA ALA A 121 1.16 3.39 17.62
C ALA A 121 1.31 4.77 16.95
N GLU A 122 0.22 5.52 16.75
CA GLU A 122 0.27 6.87 16.16
C GLU A 122 1.06 7.91 16.99
N TYR A 123 1.31 7.67 18.28
CA TYR A 123 2.14 8.54 19.13
C TYR A 123 3.64 8.23 19.01
N ALA A 124 4.03 7.23 18.22
CA ALA A 124 5.42 6.95 17.91
C ALA A 124 5.95 7.92 16.86
N VAL A 125 7.09 8.56 17.14
CA VAL A 125 7.86 9.31 16.15
C VAL A 125 9.24 8.69 16.02
N GLY A 126 9.65 8.35 14.80
CA GLY A 126 10.97 7.81 14.49
C GLY A 126 11.80 8.81 13.70
N ILE A 127 12.97 9.17 14.22
CA ILE A 127 13.91 10.08 13.56
C ILE A 127 15.22 9.34 13.27
N VAL A 128 15.61 9.26 12.00
CA VAL A 128 16.89 8.70 11.58
C VAL A 128 17.84 9.83 11.19
N LEU A 129 18.90 10.01 11.99
CA LEU A 129 19.93 11.03 11.78
C LEU A 129 21.18 10.43 11.13
N SER A 130 22.21 11.26 10.90
CA SER A 130 23.53 10.82 10.44
C SER A 130 24.01 9.55 11.17
N GLY A 131 24.42 8.57 10.38
CA GLY A 131 24.85 7.27 10.85
C GLY A 131 25.38 6.40 9.72
N GLY A 132 26.26 5.46 10.05
CA GLY A 132 26.68 4.42 9.12
C GLY A 132 25.69 3.27 9.11
N ASP A 133 25.72 2.49 8.04
CA ASP A 133 24.82 1.37 7.77
C ASP A 133 23.35 1.78 7.52
N SER A 134 22.38 0.92 7.84
CA SER A 134 20.95 1.04 7.55
C SER A 134 20.06 0.79 8.78
N ASP A 135 20.64 0.79 10.00
CA ASP A 135 19.94 0.66 11.29
C ASP A 135 18.91 1.77 11.47
N GLY A 136 17.66 1.40 11.72
CA GLY A 136 16.52 2.30 11.76
C GLY A 136 15.61 2.17 10.55
N THR A 137 16.05 1.56 9.44
CA THR A 137 15.20 1.38 8.24
C THR A 137 14.01 0.44 8.52
N LEU A 138 14.25 -0.69 9.19
CA LEU A 138 13.18 -1.64 9.56
C LEU A 138 12.31 -1.06 10.69
N GLY A 139 12.91 -0.29 11.59
CA GLY A 139 12.23 0.44 12.65
C GLY A 139 11.27 1.50 12.11
N ILE A 140 11.71 2.31 11.15
CA ILE A 140 10.89 3.30 10.45
C ILE A 140 9.70 2.64 9.77
N LYS A 141 9.94 1.50 9.11
CA LYS A 141 8.88 0.69 8.53
C LYS A 141 7.84 0.27 9.57
N ALA A 142 8.26 -0.22 10.73
CA ALA A 142 7.36 -0.59 11.82
C ALA A 142 6.55 0.62 12.33
N ILE A 143 7.20 1.77 12.53
CA ILE A 143 6.53 3.01 12.95
C ILE A 143 5.47 3.44 11.93
N LYS A 144 5.80 3.42 10.64
CA LYS A 144 4.87 3.77 9.56
C LYS A 144 3.67 2.82 9.51
N GLU A 145 3.89 1.52 9.68
CA GLU A 145 2.83 0.50 9.70
C GLU A 145 1.79 0.76 10.81
N HIS A 146 2.27 1.17 11.99
CA HIS A 146 1.40 1.50 13.12
C HIS A 146 0.79 2.91 13.04
N GLY A 147 1.24 3.71 12.07
CA GLY A 147 0.72 5.04 11.76
C GLY A 147 1.40 6.19 12.47
N GLY A 148 2.57 5.95 13.05
CA GLY A 148 3.44 6.98 13.59
C GLY A 148 4.03 7.92 12.53
N LEU A 149 4.84 8.86 12.97
CA LEU A 149 5.53 9.83 12.11
C LEU A 149 6.97 9.39 11.87
N THR A 150 7.41 9.43 10.62
CA THR A 150 8.76 9.03 10.23
C THR A 150 9.53 10.19 9.62
N ILE A 151 10.70 10.49 10.18
CA ILE A 151 11.55 11.62 9.78
C ILE A 151 12.97 11.11 9.52
N ALA A 152 13.61 11.60 8.46
CA ALA A 152 15.01 11.34 8.19
C ALA A 152 15.77 12.63 7.89
N GLN A 153 17.05 12.67 8.23
CA GLN A 153 17.93 13.80 7.92
C GLN A 153 18.15 13.91 6.40
N SER A 154 17.84 15.06 5.82
CA SER A 154 18.13 15.37 4.42
C SER A 154 19.56 15.92 4.24
N ALA A 155 20.03 15.94 2.99
CA ALA A 155 21.36 16.42 2.62
C ALA A 155 21.49 17.96 2.50
N ASP A 156 20.39 18.71 2.63
CA ASP A 156 20.38 20.15 2.36
C ASP A 156 20.98 20.97 3.52
N HIS A 157 21.76 22.01 3.19
CA HIS A 157 22.50 22.92 4.09
C HIS A 157 23.59 22.28 4.98
N SER A 158 23.20 21.40 5.90
CA SER A 158 24.08 20.68 6.84
C SER A 158 23.79 19.17 6.78
N GLY A 159 24.06 18.60 5.60
CA GLY A 159 23.82 17.19 5.33
C GLY A 159 24.50 16.24 6.33
N PRO A 160 24.05 14.98 6.40
CA PRO A 160 24.57 14.01 7.35
C PRO A 160 26.07 13.77 7.09
N THR A 161 26.87 13.83 8.15
CA THR A 161 28.31 13.51 8.11
C THR A 161 28.56 12.08 7.61
N THR A 162 27.63 11.17 7.90
CA THR A 162 27.59 9.80 7.39
C THR A 162 26.16 9.55 6.86
N PRO A 163 25.96 9.53 5.53
CA PRO A 163 24.64 9.58 4.92
C PRO A 163 23.94 8.22 4.83
N ASP A 164 24.65 7.09 4.98
CA ASP A 164 24.13 5.75 4.71
C ASP A 164 22.78 5.46 5.42
N MET A 165 22.71 5.78 6.71
CA MET A 165 21.56 5.45 7.56
C MET A 165 20.30 6.26 7.18
N PRO A 166 20.35 7.61 7.08
CA PRO A 166 19.19 8.38 6.62
C PRO A 166 18.86 8.14 5.14
N GLU A 167 19.85 7.95 4.26
CA GLU A 167 19.60 7.65 2.85
C GLU A 167 18.90 6.29 2.67
N SER A 168 19.30 5.27 3.44
CA SER A 168 18.63 3.97 3.47
C SER A 168 17.17 4.10 3.91
N ALA A 169 16.90 4.89 4.95
CA ALA A 169 15.55 5.14 5.42
C ALA A 169 14.71 5.89 4.36
N ILE A 170 15.27 6.91 3.69
CA ILE A 170 14.59 7.65 2.61
C ILE A 170 14.32 6.75 1.40
N ALA A 171 15.32 5.94 1.00
CA ALA A 171 15.22 5.03 -0.14
C ALA A 171 14.18 3.92 0.06
N SER A 172 13.79 3.61 1.31
CA SER A 172 12.67 2.71 1.59
C SER A 172 11.31 3.24 1.11
N GLY A 173 11.18 4.56 0.87
CA GLY A 173 9.92 5.20 0.51
C GLY A 173 8.95 5.38 1.68
N LEU A 174 9.40 5.14 2.93
CA LEU A 174 8.55 5.15 4.13
C LEU A 174 8.76 6.37 5.04
N ILE A 175 9.53 7.36 4.60
CA ILE A 175 9.76 8.62 5.32
C ILE A 175 8.67 9.64 4.96
N ASP A 176 7.99 10.19 5.97
CA ASP A 176 7.03 11.28 5.79
C ASP A 176 7.72 12.61 5.51
N LEU A 177 8.82 12.88 6.23
CA LEU A 177 9.53 14.15 6.17
C LEU A 177 11.05 13.92 6.08
N ALA A 178 11.66 14.38 4.99
CA ALA A 178 13.10 14.48 4.87
C ALA A 178 13.49 15.95 5.08
N LEU A 179 14.19 16.24 6.18
CA LEU A 179 14.46 17.63 6.62
C LEU A 179 15.90 17.79 7.13
N PRO A 180 16.48 19.00 7.06
CA PRO A 180 17.71 19.33 7.77
C PRO A 180 17.53 19.15 9.28
N ALA A 181 18.59 18.74 9.99
CA ALA A 181 18.49 18.37 11.41
C ALA A 181 18.07 19.56 12.31
N ASP A 182 18.48 20.77 11.96
CA ASP A 182 18.14 22.02 12.66
C ASP A 182 16.68 22.48 12.47
N GLU A 183 16.00 22.02 11.41
CA GLU A 183 14.58 22.29 11.19
C GLU A 183 13.65 21.30 11.90
N MET A 184 14.16 20.10 12.22
CA MET A 184 13.35 19.04 12.83
C MET A 184 12.75 19.45 14.18
N GLY A 185 13.49 20.17 15.04
CA GLY A 185 13.01 20.58 16.35
C GLY A 185 11.78 21.48 16.28
N ALA A 186 11.78 22.44 15.34
CA ALA A 186 10.64 23.32 15.08
C ALA A 186 9.44 22.52 14.55
N LYS A 187 9.68 21.57 13.63
CA LYS A 187 8.61 20.70 13.11
C LYS A 187 8.01 19.79 14.17
N LEU A 188 8.82 19.22 15.06
CA LEU A 188 8.32 18.45 16.19
C LEU A 188 7.44 19.30 17.10
N ARG A 189 7.77 20.58 17.32
CA ARG A 189 6.91 21.49 18.10
C ARG A 189 5.54 21.68 17.45
N GLU A 190 5.51 21.92 16.14
CA GLU A 190 4.26 22.00 15.38
C GLU A 190 3.44 20.73 15.60
N PHE A 191 4.05 19.54 15.50
CA PHE A 191 3.37 18.27 15.75
C PHE A 191 2.92 18.03 17.19
N SER A 192 3.69 18.48 18.20
CA SER A 192 3.36 18.28 19.62
C SER A 192 2.01 18.90 19.96
N ARG A 193 1.80 20.15 19.53
CA ARG A 193 0.52 20.87 19.73
C ARG A 193 -0.65 20.13 19.11
N SER A 194 -0.37 19.45 18.01
CA SER A 194 -1.35 18.65 17.30
C SER A 194 -1.77 17.37 18.03
N PHE A 195 -0.95 16.83 18.92
CA PHE A 195 -1.34 15.66 19.74
C PHE A 195 -2.30 16.02 20.86
N ASP A 196 -2.14 17.19 21.46
CA ASP A 196 -3.13 17.74 22.40
C ASP A 196 -4.49 17.91 21.70
N LEU A 197 -4.46 18.38 20.46
CA LEU A 197 -5.63 18.51 19.60
C LEU A 197 -6.27 17.16 19.25
N LEU A 198 -5.51 16.06 19.18
CA LEU A 198 -6.04 14.72 18.96
C LEU A 198 -6.70 14.16 20.23
N ALA A 199 -6.20 14.53 21.41
CA ALA A 199 -6.89 14.26 22.68
C ALA A 199 -8.22 15.04 22.77
N GLU A 200 -8.26 16.30 22.34
CA GLU A 200 -9.49 17.12 22.26
C GLU A 200 -10.48 16.61 21.19
N LEU A 201 -10.01 16.19 20.01
CA LEU A 201 -10.86 15.61 18.96
C LEU A 201 -11.40 14.21 19.29
N CYS A 202 -10.81 13.53 20.28
CA CYS A 202 -11.37 12.31 20.86
C CYS A 202 -12.54 12.58 21.82
N GLU A 203 -12.85 13.86 22.10
CA GLU A 203 -14.12 14.21 22.74
C GLU A 203 -15.30 13.94 21.81
N ALA A 204 -16.46 13.63 22.40
CA ALA A 204 -17.62 13.11 21.67
C ALA A 204 -18.15 14.05 20.58
N ASP A 205 -17.90 15.36 20.70
CA ASP A 205 -18.37 16.36 19.74
C ASP A 205 -17.41 16.51 18.53
N GLY A 206 -16.09 16.42 18.75
CA GLY A 206 -15.09 16.42 17.68
C GLY A 206 -15.22 15.19 16.77
N GLU A 207 -15.48 14.02 17.35
CA GLU A 207 -15.71 12.79 16.60
C GLU A 207 -16.99 12.84 15.76
N LYS A 208 -18.08 13.44 16.26
CA LYS A 208 -19.30 13.65 15.47
C LYS A 208 -19.08 14.61 14.31
N ALA A 209 -18.40 15.73 14.56
CA ALA A 209 -18.10 16.72 13.52
C ALA A 209 -17.27 16.09 12.38
N LEU A 210 -16.22 15.34 12.73
CA LEU A 210 -15.36 14.68 11.74
C LEU A 210 -16.11 13.60 10.95
N ASN A 211 -16.98 12.83 11.62
CA ASN A 211 -17.86 11.86 10.95
C ASN A 211 -18.83 12.56 9.98
N GLY A 212 -19.36 13.73 10.33
CA GLY A 212 -20.24 14.54 9.48
C GLY A 212 -19.53 15.15 8.27
N ALA A 213 -18.26 15.53 8.42
CA ALA A 213 -17.42 16.07 7.34
C ALA A 213 -16.97 15.02 6.32
N LYS A 214 -16.95 13.74 6.71
CA LYS A 214 -16.41 12.63 5.93
C LYS A 214 -16.86 12.58 4.46
N PRO A 215 -18.15 12.73 4.10
CA PRO A 215 -18.58 12.74 2.70
C PRO A 215 -17.93 13.86 1.88
N GLN A 216 -17.77 15.05 2.46
CA GLN A 216 -17.13 16.18 1.79
C GLN A 216 -15.65 15.92 1.55
N ILE A 217 -14.96 15.28 2.49
CA ILE A 217 -13.56 14.88 2.31
C ILE A 217 -13.44 13.84 1.20
N TYR A 218 -14.38 12.88 1.11
CA TYR A 218 -14.42 11.93 -0.01
C TYR A 218 -14.59 12.62 -1.36
N ASP A 219 -15.50 13.59 -1.45
CA ASP A 219 -15.73 14.34 -2.69
C ASP A 219 -14.50 15.12 -3.13
N ILE A 220 -13.80 15.77 -2.19
CA ILE A 220 -12.56 16.51 -2.47
C ILE A 220 -11.46 15.54 -2.94
N LEU A 221 -11.25 14.43 -2.23
CA LEU A 221 -10.27 13.41 -2.61
C LEU A 221 -10.60 12.82 -3.99
N HIS A 222 -11.86 12.50 -4.26
CA HIS A 222 -12.29 11.92 -5.53
C HIS A 222 -12.12 12.91 -6.68
N ALA A 223 -12.50 14.18 -6.48
CA ALA A 223 -12.34 15.22 -7.50
C ALA A 223 -10.88 15.43 -7.92
N ARG A 224 -9.94 15.29 -6.98
CA ARG A 224 -8.51 15.48 -7.24
C ARG A 224 -7.80 14.22 -7.72
N SER A 225 -7.96 13.11 -6.99
CA SER A 225 -7.22 11.87 -7.21
C SER A 225 -7.92 10.93 -8.20
N GLY A 226 -9.23 11.11 -8.43
CA GLY A 226 -10.05 10.19 -9.22
C GLY A 226 -10.32 8.85 -8.52
N HIS A 227 -9.99 8.72 -7.23
CA HIS A 227 -10.20 7.54 -6.39
C HIS A 227 -11.30 7.79 -5.36
N ASP A 228 -12.22 6.83 -5.24
CA ASP A 228 -13.34 6.89 -4.31
C ASP A 228 -13.00 6.17 -2.99
N PHE A 229 -12.97 6.93 -1.90
CA PHE A 229 -12.73 6.44 -0.53
C PHE A 229 -14.02 6.23 0.27
N SER A 230 -15.20 6.44 -0.31
CA SER A 230 -16.50 6.27 0.37
C SER A 230 -16.69 4.88 0.97
N GLY A 231 -16.09 3.88 0.34
CA GLY A 231 -16.11 2.49 0.77
C GLY A 231 -14.94 2.05 1.66
N TYR A 232 -14.06 2.96 2.10
CA TYR A 232 -13.03 2.64 3.10
C TYR A 232 -13.65 2.46 4.49
N LYS A 233 -13.01 1.65 5.33
CA LYS A 233 -13.40 1.54 6.76
C LYS A 233 -13.26 2.90 7.43
N ALA A 234 -14.37 3.37 8.01
CA ALA A 234 -14.47 4.72 8.59
C ALA A 234 -13.36 5.00 9.62
N ASN A 235 -13.12 4.09 10.57
CA ASN A 235 -12.12 4.29 11.60
C ASN A 235 -10.70 4.44 11.03
N THR A 236 -10.35 3.64 10.03
CA THR A 236 -9.04 3.73 9.37
C THR A 236 -8.89 5.06 8.64
N PHE A 237 -9.92 5.47 7.90
CA PHE A 237 -9.94 6.74 7.17
C PHE A 237 -9.83 7.94 8.12
N LEU A 238 -10.71 8.01 9.13
CA LEU A 238 -10.77 9.12 10.07
C LEU A 238 -9.48 9.25 10.88
N ARG A 239 -8.81 8.12 11.21
CA ARG A 239 -7.50 8.15 11.87
C ARG A 239 -6.43 8.85 11.02
N ARG A 240 -6.41 8.61 9.70
CA ARG A 240 -5.49 9.28 8.77
C ARG A 240 -5.87 10.74 8.53
N VAL A 241 -7.16 11.06 8.46
CA VAL A 241 -7.62 12.45 8.40
C VAL A 241 -7.20 13.23 9.65
N ARG A 242 -7.41 12.67 10.85
CA ARG A 242 -6.94 13.28 12.10
C ARG A 242 -5.44 13.52 12.06
N ARG A 243 -4.66 12.52 11.65
CA ARG A 243 -3.21 12.68 11.49
C ARG A 243 -2.86 13.81 10.54
N ARG A 244 -3.53 13.97 9.39
CA ARG A 244 -3.26 15.12 8.50
C ARG A 244 -3.66 16.46 9.08
N MET A 245 -4.82 16.54 9.72
CA MET A 245 -5.23 17.72 10.49
C MET A 245 -4.16 18.11 11.50
N GLN A 246 -3.54 17.13 12.13
CA GLN A 246 -2.42 17.36 13.03
C GLN A 246 -1.22 17.92 12.28
N LEU A 247 -0.78 17.26 11.22
CA LEU A 247 0.41 17.68 10.51
C LEU A 247 0.27 19.07 9.86
N ALA A 248 -0.96 19.51 9.60
CA ALA A 248 -1.29 20.84 9.08
C ALA A 248 -1.53 21.89 10.18
N ASP A 249 -1.49 21.53 11.47
CA ASP A 249 -1.84 22.39 12.62
C ASP A 249 -3.27 22.97 12.53
N LEU A 250 -4.23 22.17 12.05
CA LEU A 250 -5.63 22.56 11.82
C LEU A 250 -6.60 21.71 12.64
N PRO A 251 -6.90 22.09 13.89
CA PRO A 251 -7.69 21.25 14.79
C PRO A 251 -9.18 21.22 14.50
N LEU A 252 -9.72 22.30 13.93
CA LEU A 252 -11.13 22.37 13.61
C LEU A 252 -11.39 21.71 12.25
N VAL A 253 -12.33 20.76 12.26
CA VAL A 253 -12.74 20.01 11.06
C VAL A 253 -13.15 20.94 9.93
N GLU A 254 -13.88 22.02 10.23
CA GLU A 254 -14.31 23.01 9.24
C GLU A 254 -13.13 23.76 8.61
N THR A 255 -12.14 24.15 9.43
CA THR A 255 -10.93 24.82 8.94
C THR A 255 -10.11 23.89 8.06
N TYR A 256 -9.97 22.62 8.46
CA TYR A 256 -9.26 21.63 7.64
C TYR A 256 -10.00 21.33 6.33
N LEU A 257 -11.34 21.26 6.34
CA LEU A 257 -12.13 21.14 5.11
C LEU A 257 -11.90 22.31 4.15
N ASN A 258 -11.83 23.54 4.66
CA ASN A 258 -11.52 24.70 3.83
C ASN A 258 -10.09 24.64 3.29
N HIS A 259 -9.13 24.23 4.12
CA HIS A 259 -7.76 24.04 3.68
C HIS A 259 -7.64 22.98 2.58
N LEU A 260 -8.36 21.85 2.69
CA LEU A 260 -8.45 20.86 1.61
C LEU A 260 -9.06 21.40 0.30
N ARG A 261 -9.94 22.41 0.37
CA ARG A 261 -10.52 23.05 -0.82
C ARG A 261 -9.56 24.05 -1.46
N GLU A 262 -8.75 24.73 -0.66
CA GLU A 262 -7.85 25.80 -1.08
C GLU A 262 -6.45 25.31 -1.47
N ASP A 263 -5.95 24.28 -0.79
CA ASP A 263 -4.60 23.75 -0.98
C ASP A 263 -4.61 22.35 -1.62
N PRO A 264 -4.43 22.30 -2.94
CA PRO A 264 -4.06 21.12 -3.69
C PRO A 264 -3.08 20.15 -3.01
N THR A 265 -2.00 20.67 -2.44
CA THR A 265 -0.89 19.85 -1.94
C THR A 265 -1.27 19.08 -0.68
N GLU A 266 -2.19 19.62 0.13
CA GLU A 266 -2.70 18.91 1.30
C GLU A 266 -3.58 17.73 0.90
N VAL A 267 -4.40 17.87 -0.15
CA VAL A 267 -5.22 16.75 -0.65
C VAL A 267 -4.33 15.62 -1.16
N ASP A 268 -3.22 15.92 -1.84
CA ASP A 268 -2.24 14.90 -2.24
C ASP A 268 -1.55 14.24 -1.04
N SER A 269 -1.29 15.02 0.01
CA SER A 269 -0.67 14.53 1.24
C SER A 269 -1.62 13.63 2.03
N LEU A 270 -2.90 13.99 2.11
CA LEU A 270 -3.95 13.14 2.68
C LEU A 270 -4.14 11.87 1.87
N PHE A 271 -4.17 11.98 0.54
CA PHE A 271 -4.24 10.83 -0.34
C PHE A 271 -3.09 9.85 -0.05
N ARG A 272 -1.84 10.32 -0.03
CA ARG A 272 -0.68 9.47 0.30
C ARG A 272 -0.77 8.85 1.69
N ASP A 273 -1.26 9.58 2.70
CA ASP A 273 -1.34 9.04 4.06
C ASP A 273 -2.45 7.98 4.23
N LEU A 274 -3.46 8.00 3.35
CA LEU A 274 -4.47 6.94 3.27
C LEU A 274 -3.94 5.65 2.66
N LEU A 275 -2.82 5.70 1.92
CA LEU A 275 -2.18 4.56 1.27
C LEU A 275 -1.07 4.00 2.16
N ILE A 276 -1.42 3.01 2.97
CA ILE A 276 -0.46 2.34 3.86
C ILE A 276 0.26 1.25 3.06
N ASN A 277 1.41 1.60 2.48
CA ASN A 277 2.14 0.76 1.52
C ASN A 277 3.26 -0.09 2.16
N VAL A 278 3.04 -0.58 3.38
CA VAL A 278 4.05 -1.41 4.09
C VAL A 278 3.96 -2.86 3.62
N THR A 279 5.06 -3.38 3.05
CA THR A 279 5.15 -4.76 2.55
C THR A 279 6.54 -5.38 2.79
N ASP A 280 6.63 -6.71 2.77
CA ASP A 280 7.85 -7.49 3.03
C ASP A 280 8.08 -8.54 1.94
N PHE A 281 9.35 -8.82 1.65
CA PHE A 281 9.70 -10.03 0.93
C PHE A 281 9.24 -11.25 1.74
N PHE A 282 8.48 -12.14 1.10
CA PHE A 282 7.93 -13.35 1.70
C PHE A 282 7.11 -13.08 2.98
N ARG A 283 6.35 -11.97 3.02
CA ARG A 283 5.45 -11.62 4.13
C ARG A 283 4.52 -12.80 4.46
N ASP A 284 4.45 -13.19 5.74
CA ASP A 284 3.81 -14.44 6.20
C ASP A 284 4.47 -15.69 5.57
N THR A 285 5.69 -16.01 6.01
CA THR A 285 6.54 -17.07 5.42
C THR A 285 5.84 -18.43 5.30
N GLY A 286 4.99 -18.80 6.26
CA GLY A 286 4.19 -20.02 6.19
C GLY A 286 3.23 -20.05 4.99
N ALA A 287 2.65 -18.90 4.63
CA ALA A 287 1.74 -18.80 3.49
C ALA A 287 2.48 -18.87 2.15
N PHE A 288 3.66 -18.24 2.05
CA PHE A 288 4.52 -18.38 0.88
C PHE A 288 5.06 -19.81 0.72
N LYS A 289 5.31 -20.51 1.83
CA LYS A 289 5.69 -21.93 1.77
C LYS A 289 4.59 -22.80 1.15
N MET A 290 3.32 -22.54 1.49
CA MET A 290 2.19 -23.21 0.83
C MET A 290 2.11 -22.86 -0.67
N LEU A 291 2.42 -21.61 -1.04
CA LEU A 291 2.49 -21.20 -2.44
C LEU A 291 3.59 -21.98 -3.19
N GLU A 292 4.78 -22.09 -2.58
CA GLU A 292 5.95 -22.80 -3.10
C GLU A 292 5.73 -24.31 -3.25
N GLU A 293 5.23 -24.97 -2.21
CA GLU A 293 5.17 -26.43 -2.14
C GLU A 293 3.92 -27.03 -2.82
N VAL A 294 2.83 -26.27 -2.91
CA VAL A 294 1.53 -26.78 -3.37
C VAL A 294 1.02 -26.04 -4.61
N VAL A 295 0.82 -24.73 -4.50
CA VAL A 295 0.11 -23.96 -5.52
C VAL A 295 0.91 -23.85 -6.82
N ILE A 296 2.18 -23.47 -6.73
CA ILE A 296 3.05 -23.30 -7.90
C ILE A 296 3.26 -24.62 -8.66
N PRO A 297 3.58 -25.75 -7.99
CA PRO A 297 3.66 -27.05 -8.65
C PRO A 297 2.35 -27.45 -9.35
N GLU A 298 1.20 -27.24 -8.72
CA GLU A 298 -0.10 -27.55 -9.33
C GLU A 298 -0.42 -26.64 -10.54
N MET A 299 -0.13 -25.35 -10.43
CA MET A 299 -0.34 -24.38 -11.51
C MET A 299 0.52 -24.67 -12.76
N LEU A 300 1.69 -25.27 -12.56
CA LEU A 300 2.64 -25.64 -13.61
C LEU A 300 2.45 -27.07 -14.14
N LEU A 301 1.56 -27.87 -13.53
CA LEU A 301 1.37 -29.26 -13.92
C LEU A 301 0.91 -29.38 -15.38
N GLY A 302 1.65 -30.16 -16.18
CA GLY A 302 1.34 -30.40 -17.59
C GLY A 302 1.59 -29.20 -18.52
N ARG A 303 2.17 -28.11 -18.02
CA ARG A 303 2.52 -26.93 -18.82
C ARG A 303 3.79 -27.16 -19.63
N THR A 304 3.84 -26.57 -20.81
CA THR A 304 4.97 -26.63 -21.75
C THR A 304 5.41 -25.23 -22.14
N ALA A 305 6.49 -25.11 -22.92
CA ALA A 305 6.99 -23.83 -23.43
C ALA A 305 5.99 -23.03 -24.29
N ASN A 306 4.92 -23.66 -24.77
CA ASN A 306 3.85 -23.00 -25.53
C ASN A 306 2.77 -22.38 -24.64
N ASP A 307 2.76 -22.71 -23.35
CA ASP A 307 1.80 -22.19 -22.40
C ASP A 307 2.25 -20.86 -21.79
N THR A 308 1.29 -20.13 -21.22
CA THR A 308 1.55 -18.92 -20.43
C THR A 308 0.82 -19.00 -19.10
N VAL A 309 1.58 -18.76 -18.02
CA VAL A 309 1.07 -18.57 -16.67
C VAL A 309 0.97 -17.08 -16.40
N ARG A 310 -0.21 -16.64 -15.95
CA ARG A 310 -0.52 -15.24 -15.70
C ARG A 310 -0.87 -15.05 -14.23
N ILE A 311 -0.16 -14.15 -13.56
CA ILE A 311 -0.37 -13.85 -12.15
C ILE A 311 -0.75 -12.38 -12.02
N TRP A 312 -1.71 -12.04 -11.17
CA TRP A 312 -2.06 -10.65 -10.87
C TRP A 312 -1.90 -10.35 -9.38
N VAL A 313 -1.16 -9.28 -9.07
CA VAL A 313 -0.89 -8.80 -7.72
C VAL A 313 -1.44 -7.36 -7.58
N PRO A 314 -2.73 -7.18 -7.23
CA PRO A 314 -3.28 -5.88 -6.89
C PRO A 314 -2.83 -5.39 -5.50
N GLY A 315 -2.53 -4.10 -5.38
CA GLY A 315 -1.96 -3.49 -4.18
C GLY A 315 -0.50 -3.89 -3.97
N CYS A 316 0.31 -3.82 -5.03
CA CYS A 316 1.67 -4.35 -4.99
C CYS A 316 2.67 -3.50 -4.19
N ALA A 317 2.29 -2.29 -3.77
CA ALA A 317 3.15 -1.35 -3.05
C ALA A 317 4.52 -1.19 -3.73
N THR A 318 5.62 -1.30 -2.96
CA THR A 318 7.00 -1.19 -3.42
C THR A 318 7.52 -2.45 -4.13
N GLY A 319 6.70 -3.48 -4.37
CA GLY A 319 6.98 -4.61 -5.26
C GLY A 319 7.52 -5.89 -4.60
N GLU A 320 7.73 -5.92 -3.29
CA GLU A 320 8.35 -7.04 -2.57
C GLU A 320 7.58 -8.36 -2.74
N GLU A 321 6.24 -8.33 -2.64
CA GLU A 321 5.40 -9.52 -2.88
C GLU A 321 5.51 -10.04 -4.32
N VAL A 322 5.56 -9.13 -5.29
CA VAL A 322 5.67 -9.43 -6.72
C VAL A 322 6.98 -10.18 -6.99
N TYR A 323 8.08 -9.66 -6.44
CA TYR A 323 9.39 -10.27 -6.57
C TYR A 323 9.50 -11.57 -5.77
N SER A 324 8.87 -11.71 -4.61
CA SER A 324 8.77 -13.00 -3.90
C SER A 324 8.08 -14.08 -4.71
N ILE A 325 6.92 -13.78 -5.32
CA ILE A 325 6.23 -14.72 -6.20
C ILE A 325 7.12 -15.03 -7.42
N GLY A 326 7.74 -14.02 -8.02
CA GLY A 326 8.63 -14.21 -9.17
C GLY A 326 9.86 -15.08 -8.86
N MET A 327 10.47 -14.93 -7.67
CA MET A 327 11.56 -15.79 -7.19
C MET A 327 11.12 -17.25 -7.11
N LEU A 328 9.97 -17.52 -6.49
CA LEU A 328 9.41 -18.88 -6.40
C LEU A 328 9.10 -19.49 -7.77
N MET A 329 8.51 -18.69 -8.66
CA MET A 329 8.25 -19.13 -10.03
C MET A 329 9.57 -19.48 -10.74
N ARG A 330 10.59 -18.61 -10.66
CA ARG A 330 11.88 -18.86 -11.31
C ARG A 330 12.58 -20.10 -10.75
N GLU A 331 12.59 -20.26 -9.43
CA GLU A 331 13.08 -21.46 -8.75
C GLU A 331 12.44 -22.74 -9.31
N ARG A 332 11.13 -22.72 -9.58
CA ARG A 332 10.42 -23.88 -10.12
C ARG A 332 10.62 -24.07 -11.62
N LEU A 333 10.63 -23.00 -12.40
CA LEU A 333 10.81 -23.06 -13.87
C LEU A 333 12.19 -23.62 -14.24
N ASP A 334 13.23 -23.32 -13.48
CA ASP A 334 14.60 -23.78 -13.75
C ASP A 334 14.75 -25.31 -13.56
N GLN A 335 13.76 -25.97 -12.94
CA GLN A 335 13.70 -27.42 -12.78
C GLN A 335 12.91 -28.12 -13.90
N MET A 336 12.43 -27.37 -14.90
CA MET A 336 11.63 -27.89 -16.01
C MET A 336 12.43 -27.88 -17.31
N ASP A 337 12.34 -28.94 -18.11
CA ASP A 337 13.02 -29.02 -19.41
C ASP A 337 12.45 -28.01 -20.43
N ALA A 338 11.13 -27.76 -20.37
CA ALA A 338 10.42 -26.87 -21.28
C ALA A 338 9.47 -25.94 -20.50
N PRO A 339 9.99 -24.92 -19.79
CA PRO A 339 9.19 -24.08 -18.90
C PRO A 339 8.22 -23.18 -19.68
N PRO A 340 6.98 -22.99 -19.19
CA PRO A 340 6.05 -22.02 -19.77
C PRO A 340 6.54 -20.58 -19.57
N ARG A 341 5.97 -19.66 -20.35
CA ARG A 341 6.18 -18.22 -20.13
C ARG A 341 5.39 -17.77 -18.90
N VAL A 342 5.98 -16.93 -18.06
CA VAL A 342 5.32 -16.36 -16.89
C VAL A 342 5.26 -14.85 -17.01
N THR A 343 4.09 -14.29 -16.71
CA THR A 343 3.91 -12.83 -16.63
C THR A 343 3.15 -12.48 -15.36
N ILE A 344 3.76 -11.61 -14.55
CA ILE A 344 3.19 -11.11 -13.31
C ILE A 344 2.73 -9.66 -13.53
N PHE A 345 1.43 -9.44 -13.55
CA PHE A 345 0.82 -8.12 -13.57
C PHE A 345 0.78 -7.61 -12.13
N ALA A 346 1.50 -6.53 -11.84
CA ALA A 346 1.57 -5.92 -10.54
C ALA A 346 0.97 -4.52 -10.61
N THR A 347 0.02 -4.22 -9.75
CA THR A 347 -0.71 -2.97 -9.86
C THR A 347 -0.97 -2.29 -8.54
N ASP A 348 -0.89 -0.97 -8.53
CA ASP A 348 -1.18 -0.13 -7.37
C ASP A 348 -1.83 1.19 -7.82
N ILE A 349 -2.46 1.91 -6.90
CA ILE A 349 -2.95 3.28 -7.16
C ILE A 349 -1.91 4.35 -6.81
N ASP A 350 -0.88 3.99 -6.04
CA ASP A 350 0.23 4.88 -5.68
C ASP A 350 1.34 4.84 -6.74
N ALA A 351 1.46 5.93 -7.52
CA ALA A 351 2.47 6.04 -8.56
C ALA A 351 3.93 6.10 -8.03
N PRO A 352 4.24 6.86 -6.96
CA PRO A 352 5.55 6.81 -6.30
C PRO A 352 6.04 5.40 -5.94
N VAL A 353 5.24 4.57 -5.27
CA VAL A 353 5.68 3.21 -4.87
C VAL A 353 5.85 2.28 -6.07
N LEU A 354 5.05 2.45 -7.13
CA LEU A 354 5.27 1.77 -8.41
C LEU A 354 6.62 2.16 -9.04
N GLY A 355 7.09 3.39 -8.80
CA GLY A 355 8.43 3.83 -9.20
C GLY A 355 9.53 3.00 -8.54
N VAL A 356 9.44 2.80 -7.22
CA VAL A 356 10.36 1.94 -6.44
C VAL A 356 10.30 0.49 -6.94
N ALA A 357 9.10 -0.05 -7.10
CA ALA A 357 8.88 -1.41 -7.58
C ALA A 357 9.51 -1.65 -8.97
N ARG A 358 9.33 -0.70 -9.90
CA ARG A 358 9.95 -0.76 -11.23
C ARG A 358 11.46 -0.67 -11.19
N ALA A 359 12.01 0.18 -10.33
CA ALA A 359 13.46 0.29 -10.14
C ALA A 359 14.04 -1.02 -9.60
N GLY A 360 13.30 -1.70 -8.72
CA GLY A 360 13.71 -2.96 -8.09
C GLY A 360 14.99 -2.80 -7.27
N ARG A 361 15.24 -1.61 -6.73
CA ARG A 361 16.38 -1.29 -5.88
C ARG A 361 15.89 -1.16 -4.45
N TYR A 362 16.44 -1.97 -3.55
CA TYR A 362 16.04 -2.02 -2.14
C TYR A 362 17.26 -1.86 -1.24
N PRO A 363 17.13 -1.23 -0.06
CA PRO A 363 18.14 -1.34 0.99
C PRO A 363 18.40 -2.79 1.34
N THR A 364 19.67 -3.16 1.56
CA THR A 364 20.04 -4.56 1.88
C THR A 364 19.41 -5.08 3.16
N THR A 365 19.04 -4.19 4.09
CA THR A 365 18.29 -4.52 5.33
C THR A 365 16.90 -5.08 5.06
N LEU A 366 16.21 -4.62 4.00
CA LEU A 366 14.91 -5.17 3.64
C LEU A 366 15.01 -6.62 3.12
N LEU A 367 16.22 -7.06 2.79
CA LEU A 367 16.50 -8.40 2.28
C LEU A 367 16.93 -9.39 3.38
N GLU A 368 17.01 -8.97 4.64
CA GLU A 368 17.49 -9.83 5.73
C GLU A 368 16.62 -11.08 5.95
N ASN A 369 15.32 -10.99 5.63
CA ASN A 369 14.38 -12.11 5.69
C ASN A 369 14.55 -13.11 4.54
N LEU A 370 15.37 -12.80 3.52
CA LEU A 370 15.68 -13.70 2.42
C LEU A 370 16.81 -14.67 2.81
N THR A 371 16.69 -15.91 2.35
CA THR A 371 17.80 -16.87 2.48
C THR A 371 19.05 -16.36 1.74
N PRO A 372 20.27 -16.71 2.20
CA PRO A 372 21.50 -16.31 1.51
C PRO A 372 21.50 -16.68 0.03
N GLU A 373 20.97 -17.86 -0.31
CA GLU A 373 20.90 -18.38 -1.68
C GLU A 373 20.00 -17.51 -2.57
N ARG A 374 18.84 -17.09 -2.06
CA ARG A 374 17.93 -16.19 -2.79
C ARG A 374 18.55 -14.81 -2.99
N ARG A 375 19.25 -14.29 -1.97
CA ARG A 375 19.95 -12.99 -2.08
C ARG A 375 21.03 -13.02 -3.14
N GLU A 376 21.90 -14.02 -3.11
CA GLU A 376 23.00 -14.16 -4.08
C GLU A 376 22.48 -14.37 -5.51
N ARG A 377 21.41 -15.14 -5.66
CA ARG A 377 20.86 -15.48 -6.99
C ARG A 377 20.04 -14.35 -7.62
N PHE A 378 19.21 -13.66 -6.83
CA PHE A 378 18.20 -12.75 -7.36
C PHE A 378 18.51 -11.26 -7.18
N PHE A 379 19.60 -10.92 -6.51
CA PHE A 379 20.01 -9.54 -6.28
C PHE A 379 21.48 -9.31 -6.61
N ILE A 380 21.76 -8.12 -7.14
CA ILE A 380 23.11 -7.60 -7.32
C ILE A 380 23.32 -6.53 -6.26
N THR A 381 24.20 -6.81 -5.29
CA THR A 381 24.51 -5.87 -4.20
C THR A 381 25.39 -4.74 -4.71
N GLU A 382 24.95 -3.50 -4.51
CA GLU A 382 25.63 -2.26 -4.85
C GLU A 382 25.68 -1.37 -3.60
N GLY A 383 26.79 -1.49 -2.84
CA GLY A 383 26.97 -0.76 -1.58
C GLY A 383 25.94 -1.16 -0.52
N SER A 384 25.15 -0.18 -0.05
CA SER A 384 24.07 -0.37 0.94
C SER A 384 22.73 -0.78 0.34
N SER A 385 22.64 -0.87 -1.00
CA SER A 385 21.44 -1.27 -1.72
C SER A 385 21.68 -2.54 -2.52
N ALA A 386 20.62 -3.24 -2.91
CA ALA A 386 20.69 -4.31 -3.88
C ALA A 386 19.60 -4.16 -4.94
N VAL A 387 19.93 -4.54 -6.16
CA VAL A 387 19.05 -4.42 -7.33
C VAL A 387 18.61 -5.81 -7.77
N VAL A 388 17.31 -5.99 -7.98
CA VAL A 388 16.74 -7.23 -8.51
C VAL A 388 17.32 -7.50 -9.90
N VAL A 389 17.75 -8.75 -10.13
CA VAL A 389 18.31 -9.18 -11.43
C VAL A 389 17.32 -8.98 -12.57
N LYS A 390 17.87 -8.65 -13.74
CA LYS A 390 17.08 -8.32 -14.94
C LYS A 390 16.07 -9.41 -15.32
N ASP A 391 16.48 -10.67 -15.29
CA ASP A 391 15.64 -11.82 -15.68
C ASP A 391 14.39 -11.98 -14.82
N LEU A 392 14.45 -11.56 -13.55
CA LEU A 392 13.30 -11.55 -12.65
C LEU A 392 12.42 -10.32 -12.90
N ARG A 393 13.02 -9.15 -13.16
CA ARG A 393 12.29 -7.91 -13.48
C ARG A 393 11.50 -8.03 -14.79
N GLU A 394 12.03 -8.71 -15.80
CA GLU A 394 11.36 -8.90 -17.09
C GLU A 394 10.10 -9.77 -17.01
N MET A 395 9.93 -10.55 -15.94
CA MET A 395 8.68 -11.28 -15.67
C MET A 395 7.54 -10.36 -15.19
N CYS A 396 7.87 -9.15 -14.72
CA CYS A 396 6.97 -8.30 -13.95
C CYS A 396 6.53 -7.07 -14.77
N VAL A 397 5.23 -6.80 -14.78
CA VAL A 397 4.63 -5.64 -15.44
C VAL A 397 3.94 -4.78 -14.40
N PHE A 398 4.50 -3.61 -14.12
CA PHE A 398 3.97 -2.66 -13.13
C PHE A 398 3.13 -1.56 -13.77
N SER A 399 1.85 -1.46 -13.43
CA SER A 399 0.95 -0.42 -13.97
C SER A 399 0.00 0.17 -12.92
N PRO A 400 -0.35 1.46 -13.01
CA PRO A 400 -1.39 2.02 -12.16
C PRO A 400 -2.73 1.33 -12.45
N HIS A 401 -3.45 0.88 -11.41
CA HIS A 401 -4.77 0.26 -11.52
C HIS A 401 -5.49 0.31 -10.17
N SER A 402 -6.78 0.60 -10.21
CA SER A 402 -7.67 0.56 -9.06
C SER A 402 -8.61 -0.64 -9.15
N VAL A 403 -8.50 -1.56 -8.18
CA VAL A 403 -9.32 -2.78 -8.11
C VAL A 403 -10.84 -2.53 -8.03
N ILE A 404 -11.24 -1.33 -7.59
CA ILE A 404 -12.64 -0.94 -7.42
C ILE A 404 -13.23 -0.19 -8.63
N LYS A 405 -12.39 0.38 -9.49
CA LYS A 405 -12.79 1.29 -10.57
C LYS A 405 -12.48 0.70 -11.94
N ASP A 406 -11.31 0.10 -12.09
CA ASP A 406 -10.78 -0.35 -13.35
C ASP A 406 -11.17 -1.81 -13.61
N PRO A 407 -11.38 -2.21 -14.88
CA PRO A 407 -11.71 -3.58 -15.22
C PRO A 407 -10.57 -4.52 -14.80
N PRO A 408 -10.88 -5.73 -14.26
CA PRO A 408 -9.85 -6.68 -13.89
C PRO A 408 -9.16 -7.26 -15.13
N PHE A 409 -7.93 -7.73 -14.92
CA PHE A 409 -7.31 -8.58 -15.92
C PHE A 409 -8.00 -9.96 -15.95
N ALA A 410 -8.20 -10.52 -17.14
CA ALA A 410 -8.87 -11.81 -17.30
C ALA A 410 -7.88 -12.98 -17.49
N ARG A 411 -8.38 -14.19 -17.23
CA ARG A 411 -7.69 -15.47 -17.40
C ARG A 411 -6.37 -15.54 -16.63
N MET A 412 -6.43 -15.18 -15.35
CA MET A 412 -5.33 -15.33 -14.40
C MET A 412 -5.29 -16.76 -13.84
N ASP A 413 -4.09 -17.28 -13.65
CA ASP A 413 -3.85 -18.54 -12.95
C ASP A 413 -3.77 -18.32 -11.43
N LEU A 414 -3.26 -17.17 -11.00
CA LEU A 414 -3.20 -16.73 -9.61
C LEU A 414 -3.54 -15.24 -9.48
N VAL A 415 -4.35 -14.89 -8.48
CA VAL A 415 -4.52 -13.53 -7.99
C VAL A 415 -4.01 -13.47 -6.55
N SER A 416 -3.03 -12.62 -6.28
CA SER A 416 -2.49 -12.38 -4.93
C SER A 416 -2.91 -10.99 -4.46
N CYS A 417 -3.95 -10.92 -3.64
CA CYS A 417 -4.48 -9.66 -3.10
C CYS A 417 -4.34 -9.68 -1.58
N ARG A 418 -3.18 -9.29 -1.08
CA ARG A 418 -2.84 -9.41 0.34
C ARG A 418 -2.74 -8.06 1.03
N ASN A 419 -3.29 -7.98 2.23
CA ASN A 419 -3.25 -6.80 3.09
C ASN A 419 -3.86 -5.53 2.45
N LEU A 420 -4.77 -5.69 1.49
CA LEU A 420 -5.48 -4.61 0.80
C LEU A 420 -6.95 -4.52 1.24
N LEU A 421 -7.64 -5.66 1.33
CA LEU A 421 -9.05 -5.73 1.69
C LEU A 421 -9.31 -5.27 3.13
N ILE A 422 -8.30 -5.34 3.99
CA ILE A 422 -8.39 -4.84 5.38
C ILE A 422 -8.78 -3.36 5.47
N TYR A 423 -8.54 -2.56 4.41
CA TYR A 423 -8.92 -1.15 4.34
C TYR A 423 -10.35 -0.91 3.87
N PHE A 424 -10.95 -1.90 3.22
CA PHE A 424 -12.28 -1.80 2.62
C PHE A 424 -13.39 -2.16 3.60
N GLY A 425 -14.49 -1.41 3.55
CA GLY A 425 -15.73 -1.76 4.21
C GLY A 425 -16.40 -2.98 3.55
N PRO A 426 -17.40 -3.59 4.21
CA PRO A 426 -18.06 -4.80 3.72
C PRO A 426 -18.61 -4.67 2.31
N ASP A 427 -19.22 -3.52 1.96
CA ASP A 427 -19.81 -3.30 0.64
C ASP A 427 -18.79 -3.29 -0.50
N VAL A 428 -17.57 -2.81 -0.25
CA VAL A 428 -16.48 -2.84 -1.24
C VAL A 428 -15.91 -4.25 -1.34
N GLN A 429 -15.66 -4.92 -0.22
CA GLN A 429 -15.20 -6.31 -0.22
C GLN A 429 -16.18 -7.21 -0.99
N ASP A 430 -17.48 -6.98 -0.81
CA ASP A 430 -18.56 -7.70 -1.50
C ASP A 430 -18.57 -7.49 -3.03
N ARG A 431 -18.01 -6.39 -3.52
CA ARG A 431 -17.85 -6.13 -4.96
C ARG A 431 -16.52 -6.63 -5.51
N VAL A 432 -15.44 -6.53 -4.73
CA VAL A 432 -14.08 -6.87 -5.14
C VAL A 432 -13.86 -8.38 -5.21
N ILE A 433 -14.37 -9.16 -4.25
CA ILE A 433 -14.17 -10.62 -4.24
C ILE A 433 -14.72 -11.32 -5.51
N PRO A 434 -15.95 -11.02 -5.99
CA PRO A 434 -16.43 -11.56 -7.27
C PRO A 434 -15.59 -11.13 -8.47
N THR A 435 -15.01 -9.93 -8.43
CA THR A 435 -14.12 -9.42 -9.48
C THR A 435 -12.86 -10.29 -9.60
N PHE A 436 -12.31 -10.76 -8.48
CA PHE A 436 -11.20 -11.72 -8.50
C PHE A 436 -11.60 -13.10 -9.06
N HIS A 437 -12.81 -13.58 -8.75
CA HIS A 437 -13.30 -14.83 -9.34
C HIS A 437 -13.41 -14.73 -10.85
N TYR A 438 -13.95 -13.61 -11.36
CA TYR A 438 -14.02 -13.33 -12.80
C TYR A 438 -12.64 -13.20 -13.46
N ALA A 439 -11.66 -12.64 -12.75
CA ALA A 439 -10.29 -12.53 -13.24
C ALA A 439 -9.62 -13.90 -13.42
N LEU A 440 -9.95 -14.86 -12.56
CA LEU A 440 -9.33 -16.19 -12.52
C LEU A 440 -9.88 -17.13 -13.59
N LYS A 441 -9.02 -18.03 -14.08
CA LYS A 441 -9.45 -19.22 -14.82
C LYS A 441 -10.22 -20.15 -13.88
N PRO A 442 -11.10 -21.02 -14.41
CA PRO A 442 -11.64 -22.14 -13.64
C PRO A 442 -10.51 -22.93 -12.97
N GLY A 443 -10.63 -23.20 -11.67
CA GLY A 443 -9.58 -23.86 -10.89
C GLY A 443 -8.37 -23.00 -10.54
N GLY A 444 -8.32 -21.73 -10.93
CA GLY A 444 -7.25 -20.79 -10.55
C GLY A 444 -7.23 -20.48 -9.05
N PHE A 445 -6.17 -19.83 -8.58
CA PHE A 445 -5.92 -19.61 -7.15
C PHE A 445 -6.11 -18.15 -6.74
N LEU A 446 -6.72 -17.95 -5.58
CA LEU A 446 -6.78 -16.66 -4.89
C LEU A 446 -5.97 -16.74 -3.61
N PHE A 447 -5.00 -15.85 -3.46
CA PHE A 447 -4.16 -15.73 -2.28
C PHE A 447 -4.45 -14.41 -1.57
N LEU A 448 -4.92 -14.49 -0.32
CA LEU A 448 -5.26 -13.33 0.51
C LEU A 448 -4.31 -13.22 1.72
N GLY A 449 -4.30 -12.07 2.38
CA GLY A 449 -3.60 -11.86 3.64
C GLY A 449 -4.26 -12.64 4.79
N THR A 450 -3.48 -12.93 5.83
CA THR A 450 -3.91 -13.76 6.98
C THR A 450 -5.15 -13.23 7.71
N ALA A 451 -5.30 -11.90 7.77
CA ALA A 451 -6.45 -11.19 8.35
C ALA A 451 -7.66 -11.04 7.41
N GLU A 452 -7.58 -11.56 6.19
CA GLU A 452 -8.57 -11.38 5.13
C GLU A 452 -9.33 -12.68 4.84
N SER A 453 -10.49 -12.54 4.19
CA SER A 453 -11.38 -13.67 3.90
C SER A 453 -12.23 -13.36 2.67
N VAL A 454 -12.69 -14.41 1.98
CA VAL A 454 -13.70 -14.32 0.90
C VAL A 454 -15.10 -13.96 1.42
N GLY A 455 -15.27 -13.89 2.74
CA GLY A 455 -16.52 -13.49 3.39
C GLY A 455 -17.66 -14.45 3.05
N ARG A 456 -18.77 -13.91 2.52
CA ARG A 456 -19.95 -14.69 2.12
C ARG A 456 -19.77 -15.46 0.79
N HIS A 457 -18.67 -15.27 0.07
CA HIS A 457 -18.45 -15.82 -1.28
C HIS A 457 -17.80 -17.22 -1.27
N GLY A 458 -18.16 -18.08 -0.30
CA GLY A 458 -17.68 -19.46 -0.24
C GLY A 458 -18.22 -20.34 -1.39
N ASP A 459 -19.26 -19.87 -2.07
CA ASP A 459 -19.80 -20.44 -3.31
C ASP A 459 -18.91 -20.16 -4.53
N LEU A 460 -18.09 -19.10 -4.50
CA LEU A 460 -17.12 -18.78 -5.55
C LEU A 460 -15.76 -19.42 -5.30
N PHE A 461 -15.39 -19.57 -4.02
CA PHE A 461 -14.05 -19.97 -3.61
C PHE A 461 -14.09 -21.15 -2.62
N ALA A 462 -13.34 -22.21 -2.94
CA ALA A 462 -13.10 -23.31 -2.01
C ALA A 462 -11.77 -23.07 -1.26
N PRO A 463 -11.71 -23.15 0.07
CA PRO A 463 -10.45 -23.05 0.78
C PRO A 463 -9.54 -24.22 0.41
N LEU A 464 -8.33 -23.93 -0.06
CA LEU A 464 -7.28 -24.93 -0.25
C LEU A 464 -6.55 -25.14 1.07
N ASP A 465 -6.25 -24.04 1.76
CA ASP A 465 -5.75 -24.04 3.12
C ASP A 465 -6.36 -22.86 3.91
N GLY A 466 -7.10 -23.20 4.96
CA GLY A 466 -7.82 -22.21 5.77
C GLY A 466 -6.90 -21.36 6.65
N GLY A 467 -5.72 -21.88 7.02
CA GLY A 467 -4.75 -21.20 7.88
C GLY A 467 -3.97 -20.10 7.17
N HIS A 468 -3.64 -20.33 5.90
CA HIS A 468 -2.83 -19.43 5.07
C HIS A 468 -3.66 -18.62 4.05
N ARG A 469 -4.99 -18.72 4.10
CA ARG A 469 -5.93 -17.93 3.27
C ARG A 469 -5.70 -18.07 1.77
N ILE A 470 -5.45 -19.30 1.33
CA ILE A 470 -5.35 -19.69 -0.08
C ILE A 470 -6.63 -20.40 -0.49
N PHE A 471 -7.22 -19.98 -1.60
CA PHE A 471 -8.48 -20.48 -2.12
C PHE A 471 -8.37 -20.90 -3.57
N ARG A 472 -9.21 -21.84 -3.99
CA ARG A 472 -9.39 -22.25 -5.38
C ARG A 472 -10.71 -21.70 -5.93
N ALA A 473 -10.67 -21.09 -7.10
CA ALA A 473 -11.86 -20.65 -7.81
C ALA A 473 -12.67 -21.86 -8.27
N ARG A 474 -13.96 -21.89 -7.88
CA ARG A 474 -14.89 -22.96 -8.25
C ARG A 474 -15.33 -22.77 -9.71
N GLU A 475 -15.47 -23.88 -10.43
CA GLU A 475 -15.90 -23.90 -11.85
C GLU A 475 -17.37 -23.55 -12.04
N HIS A 476 -18.19 -23.77 -11.01
CA HIS A 476 -19.64 -23.54 -11.04
C HIS A 476 -20.06 -22.54 -9.97
N SER A 477 -20.15 -21.27 -10.35
CA SER A 477 -21.29 -20.46 -9.93
C SER A 477 -22.02 -20.07 -11.22
N ALA A 478 -23.28 -20.51 -11.34
CA ALA A 478 -24.17 -20.02 -12.38
C ALA A 478 -23.99 -18.51 -12.42
N ALA A 479 -23.51 -17.99 -13.54
CA ALA A 479 -23.17 -16.59 -13.71
C ALA A 479 -24.27 -15.74 -13.07
N ARG A 480 -24.04 -15.30 -11.82
CA ARG A 480 -24.70 -14.13 -11.30
C ARG A 480 -24.20 -13.09 -12.27
N ARG A 481 -25.06 -12.78 -13.26
CA ARG A 481 -24.80 -11.74 -14.24
C ARG A 481 -24.19 -10.62 -13.43
N MET A 482 -22.93 -10.35 -13.68
CA MET A 482 -22.30 -9.18 -13.12
C MET A 482 -23.16 -8.06 -13.68
N SER A 483 -24.09 -7.57 -12.86
CA SER A 483 -24.80 -6.38 -13.19
C SER A 483 -23.73 -5.33 -13.07
N LEU A 484 -23.13 -5.00 -14.20
CA LEU A 484 -22.26 -3.85 -14.40
C LEU A 484 -23.12 -2.58 -14.28
N LEU A 485 -23.94 -2.50 -13.22
CA LEU A 485 -24.51 -1.28 -12.71
C LEU A 485 -23.37 -0.66 -11.92
N MET A 486 -22.48 0.00 -12.67
CA MET A 486 -21.80 1.16 -12.17
C MET A 486 -22.87 2.05 -11.54
N THR A 487 -22.65 2.45 -10.30
CA THR A 487 -23.51 3.36 -9.54
C THR A 487 -23.59 4.69 -10.30
N ALA A 488 -24.58 4.83 -11.17
CA ALA A 488 -25.22 6.11 -11.38
C ALA A 488 -25.98 6.38 -10.07
N ASN A 489 -25.59 7.41 -9.33
CA ASN A 489 -26.28 7.86 -8.12
C ASN A 489 -27.77 8.03 -8.43
N ASP A 490 -28.60 7.18 -7.81
CA ASP A 490 -30.05 7.27 -7.83
C ASP A 490 -30.45 8.25 -6.72
N ASP A 491 -30.46 9.53 -7.06
CA ASP A 491 -30.87 10.60 -6.16
C ASP A 491 -32.40 10.58 -6.04
N LYS A 492 -32.90 10.17 -4.86
CA LYS A 492 -34.32 10.21 -4.55
C LYS A 492 -34.73 11.63 -4.17
N SER A 493 -35.42 12.35 -5.06
CA SER A 493 -36.32 13.44 -4.68
C SER A 493 -37.44 13.65 -5.72
N PRO A 494 -38.67 14.05 -5.31
CA PRO A 494 -39.88 13.87 -6.10
C PRO A 494 -40.24 15.10 -6.96
N PHE A 495 -40.85 14.82 -8.11
CA PHE A 495 -41.65 15.72 -8.96
C PHE A 495 -41.02 17.02 -9.48
N GLY A 496 -40.81 17.05 -10.80
CA GLY A 496 -41.39 18.12 -11.62
C GLY A 496 -40.42 19.05 -12.36
N LYS A 497 -40.53 18.97 -13.70
CA LYS A 497 -40.17 19.95 -14.74
C LYS A 497 -38.85 19.72 -15.48
N THR A 498 -39.04 19.79 -16.79
CA THR A 498 -38.19 19.57 -17.96
C THR A 498 -36.77 20.16 -17.86
N PRO A 499 -35.72 19.46 -18.33
CA PRO A 499 -34.38 20.03 -18.36
C PRO A 499 -34.18 20.95 -19.58
N PRO A 500 -33.46 22.08 -19.45
CA PRO A 500 -32.78 22.70 -20.56
C PRO A 500 -31.46 21.96 -20.84
N ALA A 501 -31.11 21.87 -22.12
CA ALA A 501 -29.90 21.24 -22.62
C ALA A 501 -28.64 21.79 -21.93
N THR A 502 -27.83 20.90 -21.34
CA THR A 502 -26.47 21.22 -20.91
C THR A 502 -25.53 20.08 -21.33
N GLN A 503 -24.37 20.46 -21.86
CA GLN A 503 -23.45 19.64 -22.64
C GLN A 503 -22.81 18.48 -21.84
N PRO A 504 -22.50 17.34 -22.49
CA PRO A 504 -21.76 16.25 -21.86
C PRO A 504 -20.29 16.62 -21.63
N ALA A 505 -19.80 16.33 -20.42
CA ALA A 505 -18.38 16.33 -20.06
C ALA A 505 -17.57 15.39 -20.99
N PRO A 506 -16.27 15.66 -21.21
CA PRO A 506 -15.52 15.04 -22.29
C PRO A 506 -15.23 13.57 -22.02
N PHE A 507 -15.89 12.69 -22.75
CA PHE A 507 -15.33 11.39 -23.11
C PHE A 507 -13.93 11.61 -23.69
N PRO A 508 -12.94 10.72 -23.43
CA PRO A 508 -11.62 10.85 -24.05
C PRO A 508 -11.82 10.99 -25.56
N LEU A 509 -11.51 12.18 -26.10
CA LEU A 509 -11.81 12.59 -27.47
C LEU A 509 -11.39 11.51 -28.47
N ARG A 510 -10.30 10.81 -28.17
CA ARG A 510 -9.81 9.62 -28.86
C ARG A 510 -10.87 8.52 -29.02
N MET A 511 -11.57 8.09 -27.98
CA MET A 511 -12.60 7.05 -28.08
C MET A 511 -13.84 7.53 -28.87
N VAL A 512 -14.19 8.81 -28.77
CA VAL A 512 -15.29 9.40 -29.56
C VAL A 512 -14.91 9.49 -31.03
N VAL A 513 -13.69 9.92 -31.33
CA VAL A 513 -13.15 9.96 -32.69
C VAL A 513 -12.99 8.55 -33.25
N GLU A 514 -12.45 7.60 -32.50
CA GLU A 514 -12.31 6.19 -32.92
C GLU A 514 -13.70 5.56 -33.15
N SER A 515 -14.68 5.79 -32.27
CA SER A 515 -16.05 5.29 -32.47
C SER A 515 -16.79 5.97 -33.62
N LEU A 516 -16.59 7.26 -33.87
CA LEU A 516 -17.15 7.98 -35.02
C LEU A 516 -16.50 7.56 -36.34
N VAL A 517 -15.18 7.34 -36.36
CA VAL A 517 -14.43 6.83 -37.52
C VAL A 517 -14.87 5.40 -37.83
N LEU A 518 -14.97 4.53 -36.81
CA LEU A 518 -15.49 3.18 -36.98
C LEU A 518 -16.95 3.19 -37.44
N ALA A 519 -17.81 4.04 -36.86
CA ALA A 519 -19.22 4.13 -37.28
C ALA A 519 -19.40 4.65 -38.72
N ARG A 520 -18.47 5.48 -39.23
CA ARG A 520 -18.59 6.11 -40.55
C ARG A 520 -17.83 5.41 -41.66
N TYR A 521 -16.72 4.73 -41.35
CA TYR A 521 -15.83 4.11 -42.33
C TYR A 521 -15.71 2.58 -42.21
N SER A 522 -16.20 1.97 -41.12
CA SER A 522 -16.24 0.51 -41.03
C SER A 522 -17.37 -0.05 -41.89
N PRO A 523 -17.12 -1.11 -42.69
CA PRO A 523 -18.19 -1.87 -43.32
C PRO A 523 -19.17 -2.42 -42.27
N ALA A 524 -20.42 -2.66 -42.67
CA ALA A 524 -21.40 -3.29 -41.80
C ALA A 524 -20.89 -4.68 -41.37
N HIS A 525 -20.75 -4.87 -40.07
CA HIS A 525 -20.28 -6.08 -39.43
C HIS A 525 -21.15 -6.45 -38.22
N VAL A 526 -21.08 -7.72 -37.82
CA VAL A 526 -21.72 -8.26 -36.62
C VAL A 526 -20.73 -9.20 -35.93
N VAL A 527 -20.81 -9.26 -34.61
CA VAL A 527 -20.02 -10.23 -33.82
C VAL A 527 -20.96 -11.31 -33.34
N VAL A 528 -20.57 -12.57 -33.49
CA VAL A 528 -21.33 -13.74 -33.05
C VAL A 528 -20.56 -14.56 -32.03
N ASN A 529 -21.28 -15.30 -31.18
CA ASN A 529 -20.69 -16.35 -30.35
C ASN A 529 -20.50 -17.66 -31.15
N ALA A 530 -19.97 -18.70 -30.48
CA ALA A 530 -19.74 -20.01 -31.10
C ALA A 530 -21.03 -20.70 -31.60
N ASP A 531 -22.18 -20.35 -31.02
CA ASP A 531 -23.50 -20.89 -31.40
C ASP A 531 -24.15 -20.12 -32.57
N GLY A 532 -23.50 -19.06 -33.05
CA GLY A 532 -23.98 -18.20 -34.14
C GLY A 532 -24.89 -17.04 -33.70
N ASP A 533 -25.13 -16.86 -32.39
CA ASP A 533 -25.92 -15.75 -31.88
C ASP A 533 -25.17 -14.43 -31.95
N VAL A 534 -25.83 -13.40 -32.47
CA VAL A 534 -25.27 -12.05 -32.58
C VAL A 534 -25.17 -11.41 -31.20
N VAL A 535 -23.94 -11.14 -30.77
CA VAL A 535 -23.61 -10.41 -29.53
C VAL A 535 -23.50 -8.91 -29.76
N TYR A 536 -23.18 -8.46 -30.98
CA TYR A 536 -23.04 -7.04 -31.33
C TYR A 536 -23.44 -6.74 -32.77
N TYR A 537 -24.10 -5.59 -32.98
CA TYR A 537 -24.41 -5.02 -34.30
C TYR A 537 -23.67 -3.71 -34.49
N SER A 538 -22.97 -3.58 -35.63
CA SER A 538 -22.50 -2.27 -36.08
C SER A 538 -23.63 -1.45 -36.74
N ALA A 539 -23.33 -0.18 -37.02
CA ALA A 539 -24.22 0.67 -37.81
C ALA A 539 -24.42 0.12 -39.24
N ASN A 540 -25.56 0.44 -39.85
CA ASN A 540 -25.90 0.09 -41.25
C ASN A 540 -26.03 -1.41 -41.59
N THR A 541 -26.26 -2.28 -40.58
CA THR A 541 -26.49 -3.73 -40.79
C THR A 541 -27.82 -4.06 -41.48
N GLY A 542 -28.78 -3.12 -41.52
CA GLY A 542 -30.12 -3.35 -42.10
C GLY A 542 -30.17 -3.67 -43.61
N ARG A 543 -29.08 -3.43 -44.36
CA ARG A 543 -28.97 -3.89 -45.76
C ARG A 543 -28.74 -5.40 -45.88
N TYR A 544 -28.26 -6.04 -44.81
CA TYR A 544 -27.82 -7.43 -44.78
C TYR A 544 -28.67 -8.29 -43.84
N LEU A 545 -29.20 -7.70 -42.77
CA LEU A 545 -29.98 -8.36 -41.73
C LEU A 545 -31.41 -7.79 -41.69
N GLU A 546 -32.39 -8.68 -41.52
CA GLU A 546 -33.80 -8.38 -41.40
C GLU A 546 -34.39 -9.07 -40.17
N ALA A 547 -35.33 -8.41 -39.50
CA ALA A 547 -36.02 -9.00 -38.37
C ALA A 547 -36.82 -10.24 -38.84
N PRO A 548 -36.64 -11.41 -38.21
CA PRO A 548 -37.36 -12.61 -38.59
C PRO A 548 -38.85 -12.47 -38.20
N GLN A 549 -39.75 -12.98 -39.04
CA GLN A 549 -41.16 -13.10 -38.66
C GLN A 549 -41.32 -14.23 -37.61
N GLY A 550 -41.83 -13.90 -36.43
CA GLY A 550 -42.04 -14.84 -35.33
C GLY A 550 -41.38 -14.40 -34.02
N ALA A 551 -41.08 -15.35 -33.13
CA ALA A 551 -40.45 -15.07 -31.85
C ALA A 551 -39.04 -14.47 -32.05
N PRO A 552 -38.70 -13.36 -31.36
CA PRO A 552 -37.38 -12.75 -31.46
C PRO A 552 -36.28 -13.76 -31.07
N ASN A 553 -35.29 -13.92 -31.94
CA ASN A 553 -34.10 -14.71 -31.65
C ASN A 553 -32.86 -14.00 -32.24
N ARG A 554 -31.69 -14.32 -31.69
CA ARG A 554 -30.43 -13.63 -32.01
C ARG A 554 -29.57 -14.38 -33.02
N GLN A 555 -30.09 -15.48 -33.57
CA GLN A 555 -29.33 -16.38 -34.43
C GLN A 555 -28.99 -15.71 -35.77
N LEU A 556 -27.71 -15.53 -36.11
CA LEU A 556 -27.30 -14.76 -37.29
C LEU A 556 -27.91 -15.31 -38.60
N LEU A 557 -28.02 -16.64 -38.71
CA LEU A 557 -28.60 -17.29 -39.90
C LEU A 557 -30.10 -17.06 -40.06
N SER A 558 -30.83 -16.81 -38.97
CA SER A 558 -32.28 -16.57 -39.03
C SER A 558 -32.57 -15.14 -39.47
N ILE A 559 -31.75 -14.19 -39.02
CA ILE A 559 -31.91 -12.76 -39.28
C ILE A 559 -31.16 -12.29 -40.54
N ALA A 560 -30.23 -13.08 -41.09
CA ALA A 560 -29.59 -12.75 -42.36
C ALA A 560 -30.56 -12.89 -43.55
N ARG A 561 -30.47 -11.96 -44.51
CA ARG A 561 -31.18 -12.04 -45.80
C ARG A 561 -30.82 -13.34 -46.53
N ARG A 562 -31.78 -13.88 -47.28
CA ARG A 562 -31.70 -15.23 -47.89
C ARG A 562 -30.42 -15.45 -48.70
N ASP A 563 -29.99 -14.43 -49.44
CA ASP A 563 -28.83 -14.49 -50.34
C ASP A 563 -27.49 -14.62 -49.60
N LEU A 564 -27.43 -14.25 -48.31
CA LEU A 564 -26.21 -14.27 -47.50
C LEU A 564 -26.08 -15.54 -46.65
N ARG A 565 -27.16 -16.31 -46.48
CA ARG A 565 -27.20 -17.46 -45.55
C ARG A 565 -26.24 -18.57 -45.94
N LEU A 566 -26.05 -18.82 -47.23
CA LEU A 566 -25.18 -19.89 -47.71
C LEU A 566 -23.71 -19.57 -47.42
N ALA A 567 -23.28 -18.34 -47.72
CA ALA A 567 -21.93 -17.87 -47.44
C ALA A 567 -21.65 -17.76 -45.92
N LEU A 568 -22.63 -17.32 -45.14
CA LEU A 568 -22.50 -17.28 -43.68
C LEU A 568 -22.39 -18.67 -43.06
N ARG A 569 -23.12 -19.67 -43.57
CA ARG A 569 -22.97 -21.07 -43.11
C ARG A 569 -21.59 -21.65 -43.37
N SER A 570 -20.93 -21.27 -44.46
CA SER A 570 -19.55 -21.70 -44.71
C SER A 570 -18.52 -20.95 -43.85
N ALA A 571 -18.80 -19.70 -43.47
CA ALA A 571 -17.90 -18.89 -42.66
C ALA A 571 -17.98 -19.19 -41.16
N LEU A 572 -19.13 -19.72 -40.68
CA LEU A 572 -19.39 -20.06 -39.28
C LEU A 572 -19.12 -21.53 -38.95
N ARG A 573 -18.50 -22.28 -39.87
CA ARG A 573 -18.27 -23.73 -39.75
C ARG A 573 -16.89 -24.08 -39.25
#